data_AF-A0A165A2Y3-F1
#
_entry.id   AF-A0A165A2Y3-F1
#
_cell.length_a   1.000
_cell.length_b   1.000
_cell.length_c   1.000
_cell.angle_alpha   90.00
_cell.angle_beta   90.00
_cell.angle_gamma   90.00
#
_symmetry.space_group_name_H-M   'P 1'
#
loop_
_entity.id
_entity.type
_entity.pdbx_description
1 polymer ?
#
loop_
_entity_poly.entity_id
_entity_poly.type
_entity_poly.pdbx_seq_one_letter_code
_entity_poly.pdbx_strand_id
1 'polypeptide(L)'
;MSTISAEYTSPEGNKTLSIPLTAALPRSPSSTQEKISYLSDLRSSVPKLQDEVNAFLTQQMEEDNKRAATGAAGNKRKIDEAKEEENYGEESGGSTTSAEIDNDAKEGNYGEDTVYEMLSKPQCWNL
;
A
#
# COMPACT_ATOMS: atom_id res chain seq x y z
N MET A 1 7.38 19.88 23.38
CA MET A 1 7.05 18.48 23.03
C MET A 1 7.79 18.15 21.74
N SER A 2 8.28 16.93 21.60
CA SER A 2 8.98 16.50 20.38
C SER A 2 7.97 16.08 19.32
N THR A 3 8.28 16.24 18.05
CA THR A 3 7.38 15.90 16.94
C THR A 3 8.16 15.21 15.83
N ILE A 4 7.52 14.25 15.15
CA ILE A 4 7.99 13.72 13.87
C ILE A 4 7.13 14.32 12.76
N SER A 5 7.75 14.78 11.69
CA SER A 5 7.06 15.45 10.61
C SER A 5 7.57 15.00 9.24
N ALA A 6 6.66 15.00 8.27
CA ALA A 6 6.95 14.86 6.86
C ALA A 6 6.44 16.09 6.11
N GLU A 7 7.22 16.54 5.12
CA GLU A 7 6.84 17.62 4.23
C GLU A 7 6.71 17.06 2.81
N TYR A 8 5.53 17.27 2.24
CA TYR A 8 5.24 16.96 0.85
C TYR A 8 5.20 18.26 0.07
N THR A 9 5.95 18.30 -1.03
CA THR A 9 6.07 19.45 -1.92
C THR A 9 5.76 19.01 -3.33
N SER A 10 4.80 19.67 -3.96
CA SER A 10 4.42 19.42 -5.35
C SER A 10 4.16 20.74 -6.09
N PRO A 11 4.17 20.75 -7.43
CA PRO A 11 3.80 21.93 -8.20
C PRO A 11 2.39 22.46 -7.89
N GLU A 12 1.49 21.61 -7.43
CA GLU A 12 0.10 21.93 -7.17
C GLU A 12 -0.16 22.34 -5.71
N GLY A 13 0.79 22.09 -4.80
CA GLY A 13 0.71 22.50 -3.41
C GLY A 13 1.67 21.76 -2.47
N ASN A 14 1.76 22.27 -1.25
CA ASN A 14 2.59 21.73 -0.19
C ASN A 14 1.72 21.27 1.00
N LYS A 15 2.13 20.20 1.66
CA LYS A 15 1.44 19.63 2.82
C LYS A 15 2.45 19.22 3.88
N THR A 16 2.22 19.61 5.12
CA THR A 16 3.00 19.15 6.27
C THR A 16 2.16 18.22 7.12
N LEU A 17 2.67 17.02 7.38
CA LEU A 17 2.08 16.02 8.28
C LEU A 17 2.96 15.94 9.52
N SER A 18 2.37 16.00 10.72
CA SER A 18 3.14 16.04 11.97
C SER A 18 2.44 15.24 13.05
N ILE A 19 3.20 14.35 13.71
CA ILE A 19 2.73 13.57 14.85
C ILE A 19 3.50 13.99 16.11
N PRO A 20 2.80 14.42 17.18
CA PRO A 20 3.44 14.71 18.45
C PRO A 20 3.88 13.43 19.16
N LEU A 21 5.08 13.46 19.72
CA LEU A 21 5.60 12.41 20.59
C LEU A 21 5.17 12.69 22.04
N THR A 22 4.70 11.65 22.71
CA THR A 22 4.27 11.70 24.12
C THR A 22 5.45 11.82 25.08
N ALA A 23 6.53 11.09 24.83
CA ALA A 23 7.77 11.21 25.59
C ALA A 23 8.54 12.50 25.24
N ALA A 24 9.04 13.17 26.29
CA ALA A 24 9.93 14.30 26.14
C ALA A 24 11.30 13.86 25.61
N LEU A 25 11.98 14.75 24.88
CA LEU A 25 13.35 14.51 24.43
C LEU A 25 14.27 14.33 25.66
N PRO A 26 14.95 13.19 25.81
CA PRO A 26 15.82 12.96 26.96
C PRO A 26 17.00 13.95 26.92
N ARG A 27 17.15 14.74 28.00
CA ARG A 27 18.23 15.73 28.16
C ARG A 27 19.30 15.18 29.10
N SER A 28 20.58 15.43 28.82
CA SER A 28 21.67 14.91 29.66
C SER A 28 21.71 15.60 31.03
N PRO A 29 21.90 14.86 32.14
CA PRO A 29 21.95 13.39 32.22
C PRO A 29 20.53 12.80 32.15
N SER A 30 20.30 11.87 31.22
CA SER A 30 19.01 11.18 31.07
C SER A 30 19.11 9.73 31.53
N SER A 31 18.04 9.26 32.16
CA SER A 31 17.91 7.86 32.56
C SER A 31 17.77 6.96 31.33
N THR A 32 18.28 5.73 31.40
CA THR A 32 18.05 4.70 30.37
C THR A 32 16.56 4.52 30.10
N GLN A 33 15.72 4.60 31.14
CA GLN A 33 14.27 4.46 31.02
C GLN A 33 13.64 5.57 30.16
N GLU A 34 14.10 6.82 30.32
CA GLU A 34 13.59 7.97 29.54
C GLU A 34 13.95 7.81 28.06
N LYS A 35 15.16 7.32 27.76
CA LYS A 35 15.58 7.03 26.39
C LYS A 35 14.78 5.91 25.75
N ILE A 36 14.52 4.83 26.49
CA ILE A 36 13.70 3.70 26.01
C ILE A 36 12.27 4.18 25.71
N SER A 37 11.66 4.94 26.64
CA SER A 37 10.32 5.48 26.43
C SER A 37 10.26 6.38 25.19
N TYR A 38 11.23 7.29 25.03
CA TYR A 38 11.30 8.17 23.87
C TYR A 38 11.45 7.40 22.55
N LEU A 39 12.34 6.41 22.50
CA LEU A 39 12.55 5.61 21.30
C LEU A 39 11.36 4.70 20.98
N SER A 40 10.69 4.17 22.00
CA SER A 40 9.46 3.39 21.85
C SER A 40 8.36 4.25 21.22
N ASP A 41 8.14 5.44 21.77
CA ASP A 41 7.14 6.39 21.27
C ASP A 41 7.45 6.81 19.83
N LEU A 42 8.72 7.14 19.55
CA LEU A 42 9.16 7.48 18.19
C LEU A 42 8.90 6.33 17.21
N ARG A 43 9.30 5.10 17.54
CA ARG A 43 9.08 3.92 16.69
C ARG A 43 7.60 3.65 16.44
N SER A 44 6.75 3.86 17.44
CA SER A 44 5.29 3.70 17.28
C SER A 44 4.64 4.82 16.46
N SER A 45 5.29 5.98 16.35
CA SER A 45 4.76 7.15 15.65
C SER A 45 5.11 7.14 14.15
N VAL A 46 6.20 6.49 13.75
CA VAL A 46 6.59 6.32 12.34
C VAL A 46 5.52 5.61 11.49
N PRO A 47 4.99 4.43 11.86
CA PRO A 47 3.98 3.77 11.04
C PRO A 47 2.68 4.58 10.95
N LYS A 48 2.30 5.31 12.01
CA LYS A 48 1.15 6.21 11.98
C LYS A 48 1.35 7.34 10.96
N LEU A 49 2.54 7.93 10.92
CA LEU A 49 2.86 8.98 9.94
C LEU A 49 2.85 8.40 8.51
N GLN A 50 3.33 7.17 8.34
CA GLN A 50 3.26 6.47 7.06
C GLN A 50 1.81 6.26 6.61
N ASP A 51 0.93 5.81 7.51
CA ASP A 51 -0.48 5.64 7.21
C ASP A 51 -1.14 6.96 6.79
N GLU A 52 -0.84 8.06 7.51
CA GLU A 52 -1.32 9.40 7.15
C GLU A 52 -0.80 9.87 5.78
N VAL A 53 0.48 9.63 5.48
CA VAL A 53 1.06 9.94 4.17
C VAL A 53 0.38 9.13 3.06
N ASN A 54 0.19 7.83 3.26
CA ASN A 54 -0.42 6.95 2.28
C ASN A 54 -1.89 7.35 2.02
N ALA A 55 -2.64 7.65 3.07
CA ALA A 55 -4.00 8.14 2.97
C ALA A 55 -4.06 9.46 2.20
N PHE A 56 -3.17 10.41 2.52
CA PHE A 56 -3.06 11.68 1.83
C PHE A 56 -2.76 11.52 0.33
N LEU A 57 -1.76 10.71 -0.02
CA LEU A 57 -1.41 10.48 -1.43
C LEU A 57 -2.52 9.78 -2.19
N THR A 58 -3.20 8.82 -1.57
CA THR A 58 -4.35 8.13 -2.18
C THR A 58 -5.47 9.10 -2.48
N GLN A 59 -5.82 9.95 -1.51
CA GLN A 59 -6.81 11.00 -1.73
C GLN A 59 -6.39 11.95 -2.86
N GLN A 60 -5.11 12.35 -2.92
CA GLN A 60 -4.66 13.27 -3.97
C GLN A 60 -4.75 12.62 -5.35
N MET A 61 -4.41 11.33 -5.48
CA MET A 61 -4.58 10.59 -6.74
C MET A 61 -6.05 10.52 -7.18
N GLU A 62 -6.99 10.32 -6.25
CA GLU A 62 -8.42 10.34 -6.58
C GLU A 62 -8.90 11.71 -7.03
N GLU A 63 -8.45 12.77 -6.36
CA GLU A 63 -8.75 14.15 -6.74
C GLU A 63 -8.18 14.48 -8.12
N ASP A 64 -6.95 14.05 -8.41
CA ASP A 64 -6.31 14.22 -9.70
C ASP A 64 -7.00 13.42 -10.80
N ASN A 65 -7.47 12.21 -10.49
CA ASN A 65 -8.24 11.41 -11.44
C ASN A 65 -9.57 12.11 -11.79
N LYS A 66 -10.28 12.66 -10.79
CA LYS A 66 -11.51 13.44 -11.01
C LYS A 66 -11.26 14.71 -11.81
N ARG A 67 -10.19 15.45 -11.50
CA ARG A 67 -9.76 16.64 -12.26
C ARG A 67 -9.43 16.28 -13.70
N ALA A 68 -8.72 15.18 -13.91
CA ALA A 68 -8.42 14.70 -15.24
C ALA A 68 -9.69 14.33 -16.00
N ALA A 69 -10.61 13.58 -15.39
CA ALA A 69 -11.87 13.15 -15.99
C ALA A 69 -12.82 14.32 -16.37
N THR A 70 -12.68 15.48 -15.73
CA THR A 70 -13.50 16.69 -15.97
C THR A 70 -12.84 17.74 -16.85
N GLY A 71 -11.51 17.68 -17.06
CA GLY A 71 -10.78 18.55 -17.98
C GLY A 71 -10.80 18.08 -19.45
N ALA A 72 -10.27 18.88 -20.38
CA ALA A 72 -10.16 18.52 -21.80
C ALA A 72 -9.31 17.23 -22.05
N ALA A 73 -8.47 16.85 -21.09
CA ALA A 73 -7.74 15.58 -21.08
C ALA A 73 -8.62 14.38 -20.69
N GLY A 74 -9.71 14.59 -19.94
CA GLY A 74 -10.67 13.57 -19.54
C GLY A 74 -11.49 13.06 -20.70
N ASN A 75 -11.77 13.92 -21.69
CA ASN A 75 -12.43 13.47 -22.93
C ASN A 75 -11.51 12.55 -23.76
N LYS A 76 -10.18 12.72 -23.66
CA LYS A 76 -9.21 11.80 -24.30
C LYS A 76 -8.99 10.53 -23.49
N ARG A 77 -8.88 10.61 -22.16
CA ARG A 77 -8.75 9.44 -21.27
C ARG A 77 -10.01 8.57 -21.27
N LYS A 78 -11.22 9.14 -21.29
CA LYS A 78 -12.46 8.37 -21.46
C LYS A 78 -12.53 7.61 -22.79
N ILE A 79 -11.94 8.16 -23.85
CA ILE A 79 -11.85 7.48 -25.15
C ILE A 79 -10.80 6.36 -25.10
N ASP A 80 -9.74 6.51 -24.30
CA ASP A 80 -8.67 5.51 -24.13
C ASP A 80 -9.11 4.36 -23.20
N GLU A 81 -9.73 4.67 -22.06
CA GLU A 81 -10.29 3.70 -21.10
C GLU A 81 -11.40 2.86 -21.73
N ALA A 82 -12.32 3.45 -22.50
CA ALA A 82 -13.35 2.70 -23.22
C ALA A 82 -12.75 1.76 -24.28
N LYS A 83 -11.62 2.13 -24.87
CA LYS A 83 -10.92 1.31 -25.87
C LYS A 83 -10.06 0.22 -25.22
N GLU A 84 -9.51 0.46 -24.02
CA GLU A 84 -8.84 -0.56 -23.21
C GLU A 84 -9.83 -1.58 -22.62
N GLU A 85 -11.04 -1.16 -22.20
CA GLU A 85 -12.08 -2.05 -21.70
C GLU A 85 -12.62 -3.02 -22.77
N GLU A 86 -12.77 -2.59 -24.03
CA GLU A 86 -13.20 -3.48 -25.11
C GLU A 86 -12.16 -4.56 -25.47
N ASN A 87 -10.88 -4.34 -25.15
CA ASN A 87 -9.81 -5.33 -25.36
C ASN A 87 -9.63 -6.26 -24.15
N TYR A 88 -10.10 -5.86 -22.96
CA TYR A 88 -10.01 -6.67 -21.75
C TYR A 88 -10.95 -7.89 -21.73
N GLY A 89 -11.82 -8.03 -22.74
CA GLY A 89 -12.72 -9.18 -22.92
C GLY A 89 -12.21 -10.28 -23.87
N GLU A 90 -11.06 -10.11 -24.52
CA GLU A 90 -10.61 -10.99 -25.62
C GLU A 90 -9.33 -11.80 -25.33
N GLU A 91 -8.96 -12.03 -24.06
CA GLU A 91 -7.86 -12.95 -23.72
C GLU A 91 -8.28 -14.12 -22.80
N SER A 92 -9.40 -14.78 -23.11
CA SER A 92 -9.62 -16.14 -22.62
C SER A 92 -10.39 -16.99 -23.63
N GLY A 93 -9.67 -17.71 -24.47
CA GLY A 93 -10.29 -18.71 -25.35
C GLY A 93 -9.46 -19.01 -26.59
N GLY A 94 -8.40 -19.80 -26.42
CA GLY A 94 -7.70 -20.40 -27.55
C GLY A 94 -8.65 -21.24 -28.41
N SER A 95 -8.52 -21.09 -29.73
CA SER A 95 -8.96 -22.07 -30.72
C SER A 95 -8.21 -21.74 -32.02
N THR A 96 -7.25 -22.54 -32.44
CA THR A 96 -7.46 -23.69 -33.33
C THR A 96 -6.17 -24.51 -33.30
N THR A 97 -6.19 -25.83 -33.10
CA THR A 97 -6.54 -26.79 -34.14
C THR A 97 -6.70 -28.18 -33.49
N SER A 98 -7.70 -28.91 -33.98
CA SER A 98 -8.03 -30.28 -33.61
C SER A 98 -6.84 -31.24 -33.74
N ALA A 99 -6.44 -31.87 -32.63
CA ALA A 99 -5.76 -33.16 -32.62
C ALA A 99 -6.04 -33.88 -31.29
N GLU A 100 -6.40 -35.15 -31.44
CA GLU A 100 -6.74 -36.21 -30.49
C GLU A 100 -6.91 -35.90 -28.97
N ILE A 101 -8.14 -36.06 -28.47
CA ILE A 101 -8.41 -36.31 -27.04
C ILE A 101 -8.21 -37.82 -26.80
N ASP A 102 -6.99 -38.20 -26.42
CA ASP A 102 -6.78 -39.45 -25.69
C ASP A 102 -7.13 -39.21 -24.22
N ASN A 103 -8.25 -39.80 -23.79
CA ASN A 103 -8.65 -39.88 -22.39
C ASN A 103 -7.70 -40.84 -21.67
N ASP A 104 -6.59 -40.32 -21.14
CA ASP A 104 -5.81 -41.04 -20.15
C ASP A 104 -5.73 -40.24 -18.85
N ALA A 105 -6.36 -40.82 -17.84
CA ALA A 105 -6.57 -40.24 -16.53
C ALA A 105 -5.25 -40.07 -15.78
N LYS A 106 -4.97 -38.85 -15.30
CA LYS A 106 -4.37 -38.65 -13.96
C LYS A 106 -4.99 -37.42 -13.31
N GLU A 107 -5.84 -37.68 -12.32
CA GLU A 107 -6.28 -36.70 -11.34
C GLU A 107 -5.05 -36.16 -10.60
N GLY A 108 -4.57 -34.99 -11.03
CA GLY A 108 -3.66 -34.17 -10.26
C GLY A 108 -4.46 -33.48 -9.16
N ASN A 109 -4.45 -34.10 -7.97
CA ASN A 109 -4.88 -33.50 -6.72
C ASN A 109 -4.13 -32.17 -6.51
N TYR A 110 -4.78 -31.05 -6.82
CA TYR A 110 -4.29 -29.73 -6.41
C TYR A 110 -4.48 -29.65 -4.90
N GLY A 111 -3.43 -30.02 -4.18
CA GLY A 111 -3.38 -30.00 -2.73
C GLY A 111 -3.89 -28.65 -2.20
N GLU A 112 -5.00 -28.72 -1.49
CA GLU A 112 -5.32 -27.80 -0.42
C GLU A 112 -4.14 -27.84 0.55
N ASP A 113 -3.26 -26.83 0.52
CA ASP A 113 -2.38 -26.45 1.64
C ASP A 113 -1.44 -25.32 1.18
N THR A 114 -1.81 -24.05 1.37
CA THR A 114 -0.87 -22.95 1.70
C THR A 114 -1.57 -21.63 2.10
N VAL A 115 -2.58 -21.64 2.97
CA VAL A 115 -3.12 -20.33 3.47
C VAL A 115 -3.32 -20.20 4.97
N TYR A 116 -3.07 -21.24 5.76
CA TYR A 116 -3.27 -21.17 7.21
C TYR A 116 -2.07 -21.64 8.05
N GLU A 117 -0.83 -21.37 7.61
CA GLU A 117 0.36 -21.57 8.46
C GLU A 117 1.27 -20.34 8.61
N MET A 118 0.80 -19.13 8.29
CA MET A 118 1.52 -17.88 8.60
C MET A 118 0.87 -17.02 9.69
N LEU A 119 -0.19 -17.49 10.35
CA LEU A 119 -0.89 -16.74 11.41
C LEU A 119 -0.84 -17.41 12.80
N SER A 120 0.06 -18.36 13.04
CA SER A 120 0.21 -18.96 14.37
C SER A 120 1.66 -19.32 14.73
N LYS A 121 2.53 -18.32 14.81
CA LYS A 121 3.76 -18.40 15.63
C LYS A 121 4.00 -17.06 16.33
N PRO A 122 3.93 -16.98 17.67
CA PRO A 122 4.35 -15.79 18.40
C PRO A 122 5.86 -15.65 18.26
N GLN A 123 6.32 -14.63 17.53
CA GLN A 123 7.74 -14.28 17.52
C GLN A 123 8.05 -13.53 18.82
N CYS A 124 8.46 -14.29 19.83
CA CYS A 124 9.17 -13.75 20.99
C CYS A 124 10.50 -13.16 20.50
N TRP A 125 10.61 -11.83 20.45
CA TRP A 125 11.91 -11.17 20.26
C TRP A 125 12.56 -10.98 21.63
N ASN A 126 13.38 -11.94 22.04
CA ASN A 126 14.44 -11.74 23.02
C ASN A 126 15.64 -11.11 22.30
N LEU A 127 15.92 -9.83 22.59
CA LEU A 127 17.20 -9.30 23.10
C LEU A 127 17.12 -7.78 23.25
#